data_AF-N1ZRV8-F1
#
_entry.id   AF-N1ZRV8-F1
#
_cell.length_a   1.000
_cell.length_b   1.000
_cell.length_c   1.000
_cell.angle_alpha   90.00
_cell.angle_beta   90.00
_cell.angle_gamma   90.00
#
_symmetry.space_group_name_H-M   'P 1'
#
loop_
_entity.id
_entity.type
_entity.pdbx_description
1 polymer ?
#
loop_
_entity_poly.entity_id
_entity_poly.type
_entity_poly.pdbx_seq_one_letter_code
_entity_poly.pdbx_strand_id
1 'polypeptide(L)'
;MNSKILKILEFEQITNRLSSLAITAPAKEKAANLKPKTDFDKVEKSLKQTLALANLLRIKGQLPLTDFQDVKPSTKRLSVKANLNAQEFGNILLILSLASEINGFLEDLDEDIDLSAIDEILDKLVVPDTLFNQLKKSVDFDGEVLDGASSALARIRHDIKSNEEEIKNKMDSYTKGNSSKYLSEQIVTIRDDRYVIPVKQEYRGKFGGVVHDQSASGQTLFVEPEAVLNLNNRQQNLMAQERQEIR
;
A
#
# COMPACT_ATOMS: atom_id res chain seq x y z
N MET A 1 26.09 35.97 -1.34
CA MET A 1 27.09 34.90 -1.52
C MET A 1 27.42 34.76 -3.01
N ASN A 2 28.70 34.66 -3.39
CA ASN A 2 29.12 34.77 -4.78
C ASN A 2 29.03 33.42 -5.52
N SER A 3 28.10 33.30 -6.47
CA SER A 3 27.89 32.08 -7.28
C SER A 3 29.12 31.66 -8.10
N LYS A 4 29.95 32.63 -8.50
CA LYS A 4 31.20 32.36 -9.25
C LYS A 4 32.21 31.59 -8.40
N ILE A 5 32.30 31.90 -7.11
CA ILE A 5 33.22 31.22 -6.18
C ILE A 5 32.75 29.77 -5.94
N LEU A 6 31.46 29.55 -5.74
CA LEU A 6 30.91 28.19 -5.55
C LEU A 6 31.14 27.29 -6.77
N LYS A 7 31.08 27.87 -7.97
CA LYS A 7 31.39 27.15 -9.22
C LYS A 7 32.88 26.81 -9.33
N ILE A 8 33.77 27.74 -8.99
CA ILE A 8 35.23 27.52 -9.01
C ILE A 8 35.63 26.44 -8.00
N LEU A 9 35.01 26.44 -6.82
CA LEU A 9 35.26 25.44 -5.78
C LEU A 9 34.51 24.12 -6.00
N GLU A 10 33.82 23.98 -7.13
CA GLU A 10 33.04 22.79 -7.49
C GLU A 10 32.08 22.32 -6.38
N PHE A 11 31.53 23.27 -5.62
CA PHE A 11 30.72 22.98 -4.44
C PHE A 11 29.48 22.14 -4.79
N GLU A 12 28.94 22.33 -6.00
CA GLU A 12 27.83 21.55 -6.53
C GLU A 12 28.15 20.04 -6.65
N GLN A 13 29.40 19.67 -6.93
CA GLN A 13 29.79 18.25 -6.97
C GLN A 13 29.72 17.62 -5.57
N ILE A 14 30.07 18.39 -4.54
CA ILE A 14 29.98 17.96 -3.14
C ILE A 14 28.51 17.76 -2.74
N THR A 15 27.63 18.72 -3.05
CA THR A 15 26.20 18.63 -2.71
C THR A 15 25.49 17.54 -3.50
N ASN A 16 25.86 17.31 -4.76
CA ASN A 16 25.33 16.21 -5.57
C ASN A 16 25.77 14.85 -5.02
N ARG A 17 27.03 14.70 -4.59
CA ARG A 17 27.49 13.48 -3.93
C ARG A 17 26.76 13.24 -2.62
N LEU A 18 26.57 14.29 -1.80
CA LEU A 18 25.76 14.18 -0.58
C LEU A 18 24.32 13.77 -0.90
N SER A 19 23.71 14.37 -1.93
CA SER A 19 22.35 14.01 -2.37
C SER A 19 22.24 12.55 -2.78
N SER A 20 23.26 11.98 -3.44
CA SER A 20 23.24 10.56 -3.83
C SER A 20 23.29 9.59 -2.64
N LEU A 21 23.74 10.06 -1.48
CA LEU A 21 23.80 9.28 -0.23
C LEU A 21 22.56 9.48 0.64
N ALA A 22 21.71 10.46 0.32
CA ALA A 22 20.47 10.71 1.06
C ALA A 22 19.41 9.67 0.68
N ILE A 23 18.63 9.22 1.67
CA ILE A 23 17.62 8.18 1.49
C ILE A 23 16.33 8.78 0.92
N THR A 24 15.78 9.80 1.59
CA THR A 24 14.45 10.33 1.28
C THR A 24 14.48 11.42 0.21
N ALA A 25 13.43 11.54 -0.60
CA ALA A 25 13.32 12.61 -1.60
C ALA A 25 13.51 14.04 -1.01
N PRO A 26 12.89 14.42 0.13
CA PRO A 26 13.14 15.72 0.75
C PRO A 26 14.60 15.92 1.22
N ALA A 27 15.27 14.85 1.66
CA ALA A 27 16.66 14.92 2.06
C ALA A 27 17.60 15.09 0.85
N LYS A 28 17.33 14.38 -0.25
CA LYS A 28 18.03 14.55 -1.54
C LYS A 28 17.93 16.00 -2.03
N GLU A 29 16.71 16.55 -2.06
CA GLU A 29 16.48 17.95 -2.46
C GLU A 29 17.22 18.94 -1.55
N LYS A 30 17.17 18.73 -0.22
CA LYS A 30 17.86 19.59 0.75
C LYS A 30 19.38 19.51 0.61
N ALA A 31 19.93 18.33 0.32
CA ALA A 31 21.35 18.13 0.09
C ALA A 31 21.82 18.82 -1.20
N ALA A 32 21.11 18.64 -2.31
CA ALA A 32 21.43 19.25 -3.60
C ALA A 32 21.40 20.79 -3.54
N ASN A 33 20.46 21.36 -2.77
CA ASN A 33 20.29 22.81 -2.64
C ASN A 33 21.08 23.43 -1.46
N LEU A 34 21.94 22.65 -0.79
CA LEU A 34 22.70 23.13 0.35
C LEU A 34 23.61 24.29 -0.07
N LYS A 35 23.74 25.30 0.79
CA LYS A 35 24.66 26.43 0.60
C LYS A 35 25.44 26.67 1.90
N PRO A 36 26.72 27.07 1.83
CA PRO A 36 27.46 27.38 3.04
C PRO A 36 26.81 28.54 3.81
N LYS A 37 26.80 28.41 5.13
CA LYS A 37 26.25 29.41 6.05
C LYS A 37 27.38 30.33 6.53
N THR A 38 27.06 31.60 6.77
CA THR A 38 28.03 32.59 7.29
C THR A 38 27.78 32.97 8.75
N ASP A 39 26.68 32.49 9.32
CA ASP A 39 26.25 32.73 10.69
C ASP A 39 26.89 31.67 11.60
N PHE A 40 27.68 32.12 12.57
CA PHE A 40 28.48 31.24 13.43
C PHE A 40 27.61 30.22 14.19
N ASP A 41 26.57 30.69 14.87
CA ASP A 41 25.69 29.85 15.69
C ASP A 41 25.00 28.77 14.84
N LYS A 42 24.55 29.13 13.63
CA LYS A 42 23.96 28.16 12.69
C LYS A 42 24.96 27.16 12.15
N VAL A 43 26.24 27.53 11.99
CA VAL A 43 27.31 26.61 11.57
C VAL A 43 27.63 25.66 12.72
N GLU A 44 27.84 26.18 13.92
CA GLU A 44 28.15 25.39 15.11
C GLU A 44 27.03 24.38 15.39
N LYS A 45 25.76 24.80 15.37
CA LYS A 45 24.61 23.89 15.54
C LYS A 45 24.60 22.79 14.48
N SER A 46 24.82 23.11 13.20
CA SER A 46 24.86 22.10 12.14
C SER A 46 26.03 21.13 12.28
N LEU A 47 27.21 21.58 12.73
CA LEU A 47 28.35 20.69 12.98
C LEU A 47 28.08 19.75 14.16
N LYS A 48 27.50 20.26 15.26
CA LYS A 48 27.09 19.43 16.41
C LYS A 48 26.05 18.37 16.01
N GLN A 49 25.06 18.74 15.21
CA GLN A 49 24.05 17.81 14.69
C GLN A 49 24.67 16.70 13.82
N THR A 50 25.59 17.06 12.91
CA THR A 50 26.31 16.07 12.10
C THR A 50 27.15 15.15 12.97
N LEU A 51 27.84 15.68 13.98
CA LEU A 51 28.68 14.89 14.88
C LEU A 51 27.85 13.89 15.69
N ALA A 52 26.70 14.32 16.24
CA ALA A 52 25.78 13.46 16.98
C ALA A 52 25.32 12.26 16.13
N LEU A 53 24.83 12.52 14.91
CA LEU A 53 24.37 11.45 14.00
C LEU A 53 25.50 10.58 13.46
N ALA A 54 26.70 11.12 13.27
CA ALA A 54 27.87 10.34 12.88
C ALA A 54 28.33 9.39 14.00
N ASN A 55 28.27 9.84 15.26
CA ASN A 55 28.55 9.00 16.42
C ASN A 55 27.50 7.90 16.59
N LEU A 56 26.22 8.24 16.45
CA LEU A 56 25.11 7.29 16.46
C LEU A 56 25.33 6.19 15.39
N LEU A 57 25.64 6.59 14.16
CA LEU A 57 25.93 5.66 13.05
C LEU A 57 27.13 4.76 13.36
N ARG A 58 28.18 5.30 13.97
CA ARG A 58 29.40 4.55 14.31
C ARG A 58 29.18 3.50 15.39
N ILE A 59 28.39 3.83 16.41
CA ILE A 59 28.23 3.00 17.61
C ILE A 59 27.07 2.02 17.45
N LYS A 60 25.88 2.51 17.07
CA LYS A 60 24.67 1.71 16.99
C LYS A 60 24.37 1.20 15.58
N GLY A 61 24.86 1.90 14.56
CA GLY A 61 24.62 1.58 13.17
C GLY A 61 23.56 2.46 12.53
N GLN A 62 23.07 2.04 11.37
CA GLN A 62 22.18 2.84 10.55
C GLN A 62 20.79 2.97 11.17
N LEU A 63 20.24 4.19 11.17
CA LEU A 63 18.85 4.43 11.55
C LEU A 63 17.89 3.61 10.66
N PRO A 64 16.81 3.06 11.22
CA PRO A 64 15.78 2.35 10.46
C PRO A 64 14.98 3.35 9.62
N LEU A 65 15.53 3.75 8.48
CA LEU A 65 14.94 4.73 7.59
C LEU A 65 14.94 4.20 6.16
N THR A 66 13.78 4.25 5.53
CA THR A 66 13.60 3.94 4.11
C THR A 66 13.04 5.16 3.38
N ASP A 67 13.07 5.14 2.04
CA ASP A 67 12.46 6.20 1.24
C ASP A 67 10.93 6.10 1.34
N PHE A 68 10.25 7.24 1.22
CA PHE A 68 8.81 7.36 1.28
C PHE A 68 8.35 8.49 0.36
N GLN A 69 7.08 8.49 -0.02
CA GLN A 69 6.54 9.52 -0.90
C GLN A 69 6.35 10.84 -0.15
N ASP A 70 6.56 11.96 -0.82
CA ASP A 70 6.35 13.29 -0.21
C ASP A 70 4.89 13.43 0.26
N VAL A 71 4.72 13.79 1.53
CA VAL A 71 3.42 13.99 2.18
C VAL A 71 2.89 15.41 2.05
N LYS A 72 3.66 16.37 1.51
CA LYS A 72 3.17 17.74 1.27
C LYS A 72 1.87 17.78 0.46
N PRO A 73 1.70 16.99 -0.63
CA PRO A 73 0.43 16.94 -1.36
C PRO A 73 -0.74 16.44 -0.49
N SER A 74 -0.54 15.35 0.26
CA SER A 74 -1.56 14.74 1.13
C SER A 74 -1.98 15.70 2.25
N THR A 75 -1.01 16.27 2.95
CA THR A 75 -1.25 17.25 4.03
C THR A 75 -1.93 18.53 3.52
N LYS A 76 -1.57 19.01 2.33
CA LYS A 76 -2.26 20.13 1.69
C LYS A 76 -3.72 19.80 1.39
N ARG A 77 -4.03 18.59 0.92
CA ARG A 77 -5.41 18.14 0.71
C ARG A 77 -6.22 18.07 1.99
N LEU A 78 -5.63 17.53 3.06
CA LEU A 78 -6.26 17.55 4.39
C LEU A 78 -6.55 18.97 4.87
N SER A 79 -5.66 19.93 4.61
CA SER A 79 -5.86 21.34 5.01
C SER A 79 -7.09 22.00 4.36
N VAL A 80 -7.51 21.51 3.19
CA VAL A 80 -8.74 21.94 2.50
C VAL A 80 -9.92 21.00 2.73
N LYS A 81 -9.84 20.12 3.73
CA LYS A 81 -10.85 19.10 4.10
C LYS A 81 -11.17 18.10 2.97
N ALA A 82 -10.22 17.85 2.07
CA ALA A 82 -10.35 16.77 1.09
C ALA A 82 -9.94 15.43 1.71
N ASN A 83 -10.58 14.35 1.27
CA ASN A 83 -10.26 12.98 1.70
C ASN A 83 -8.96 12.50 1.06
N LEU A 84 -8.21 11.66 1.77
CA LEU A 84 -7.08 10.90 1.24
C LEU A 84 -7.55 9.59 0.59
N ASN A 85 -6.79 9.10 -0.39
CA ASN A 85 -6.99 7.73 -0.89
C ASN A 85 -6.18 6.73 -0.05
N ALA A 86 -6.41 5.43 -0.26
CA ALA A 86 -5.77 4.38 0.51
C ALA A 86 -4.23 4.34 0.37
N GLN A 87 -3.70 4.62 -0.83
CA GLN A 87 -2.26 4.72 -1.07
C GLN A 87 -1.60 5.83 -0.24
N GLU A 88 -2.27 6.97 -0.11
CA GLU A 88 -1.78 8.07 0.70
C GLU A 88 -1.82 7.75 2.19
N PHE A 89 -2.85 7.03 2.64
CA PHE A 89 -2.88 6.52 4.02
C PHE A 89 -1.78 5.47 4.27
N GLY A 90 -1.50 4.59 3.30
CA GLY A 90 -0.39 3.64 3.39
C GLY A 90 0.98 4.34 3.50
N ASN A 91 1.20 5.40 2.73
CA ASN A 91 2.42 6.21 2.84
C ASN A 91 2.52 6.95 4.20
N ILE A 92 1.40 7.46 4.74
CA ILE A 92 1.38 8.06 6.08
C ILE A 92 1.67 6.99 7.15
N LEU A 93 1.09 5.79 7.01
CA LEU A 93 1.36 4.66 7.90
C LEU A 93 2.84 4.30 7.88
N LEU A 94 3.47 4.22 6.70
CA LEU A 94 4.91 3.98 6.56
C LEU A 94 5.72 5.03 7.34
N ILE A 95 5.42 6.31 7.17
CA ILE A 95 6.14 7.39 7.86
C ILE A 95 5.98 7.33 9.37
N LEU A 96 4.77 7.04 9.86
CA LEU A 96 4.53 6.87 11.29
C LEU A 96 5.23 5.62 11.85
N SER A 97 5.28 4.53 11.09
CA SER A 97 6.05 3.33 11.45
C SER A 97 7.54 3.65 11.56
N LEU A 98 8.12 4.34 10.57
CA LEU A 98 9.52 4.75 10.61
C LEU A 98 9.81 5.68 11.80
N ALA A 99 8.92 6.62 12.11
CA ALA A 99 9.03 7.48 13.28
C ALA A 99 9.01 6.66 14.59
N SER A 100 8.11 5.68 14.70
CA SER A 100 8.01 4.79 15.85
C SER A 100 9.25 3.90 15.99
N GLU A 101 9.78 3.37 14.88
CA GLU A 101 11.00 2.55 14.86
C GLU A 101 12.23 3.37 15.23
N ILE A 102 12.32 4.62 14.77
CA ILE A 102 13.38 5.54 15.18
C ILE A 102 13.30 5.82 16.68
N ASN A 103 12.11 6.11 17.23
CA ASN A 103 11.96 6.35 18.67
C ASN A 103 12.43 5.13 19.49
N GLY A 104 11.98 3.91 19.13
CA GLY A 104 12.45 2.69 19.79
C GLY A 104 13.95 2.44 19.60
N PHE A 105 14.48 2.72 18.40
CA PHE A 105 15.93 2.66 18.15
C PHE A 105 16.70 3.69 18.98
N LEU A 106 16.11 4.80 19.41
CA LEU A 106 16.81 5.77 20.26
C LEU A 106 16.64 5.47 21.75
N GLU A 107 15.55 4.83 22.17
CA GLU A 107 15.34 4.38 23.55
C GLU A 107 16.38 3.34 24.00
N ASP A 108 16.78 2.45 23.09
CA ASP A 108 17.77 1.39 23.35
C ASP A 108 19.24 1.89 23.26
N LEU A 109 19.51 3.19 23.48
CA LEU A 109 20.86 3.77 23.37
C LEU A 109 21.64 3.68 24.69
N ASP A 110 22.94 3.37 24.59
CA ASP A 110 23.88 3.50 25.70
C ASP A 110 23.99 4.98 26.12
N GLU A 111 24.12 5.25 27.43
CA GLU A 111 24.19 6.61 28.01
C GLU A 111 25.35 7.47 27.46
N ASP A 112 26.34 6.86 26.81
CA ASP A 112 27.54 7.53 26.29
C ASP A 112 27.31 8.32 24.97
N ILE A 113 26.12 8.28 24.38
CA ILE A 113 25.82 8.98 23.12
C ILE A 113 25.04 10.27 23.39
N ASP A 114 25.73 11.40 23.28
CA ASP A 114 25.10 12.73 23.39
C ASP A 114 24.30 13.09 22.12
N LEU A 115 22.98 13.13 22.25
CA LEU A 115 22.04 13.54 21.21
C LEU A 115 21.44 14.94 21.42
N SER A 116 21.91 15.69 22.42
CA SER A 116 21.35 17.01 22.79
C SER A 116 21.25 18.00 21.63
N ALA A 117 22.16 17.91 20.67
CA ALA A 117 22.17 18.76 19.47
C ALA A 117 20.96 18.54 18.53
N ILE A 118 20.28 17.38 18.64
CA ILE A 118 19.12 16.99 17.83
C ILE A 118 17.83 16.80 18.65
N ASP A 119 17.83 17.00 19.97
CA ASP A 119 16.63 16.85 20.82
C ASP A 119 15.43 17.62 20.26
N GLU A 120 15.60 18.89 19.89
CA GLU A 120 14.50 19.70 19.29
C GLU A 120 13.91 19.11 18.00
N ILE A 121 14.66 18.25 17.30
CA ILE A 121 14.21 17.53 16.11
C ILE A 121 13.47 16.26 16.53
N LEU A 122 14.00 15.52 17.50
CA LEU A 122 13.42 14.31 18.04
C LEU A 122 12.09 14.58 18.75
N ASP A 123 11.99 15.69 19.49
CA ASP A 123 10.76 16.14 20.16
C ASP A 123 9.60 16.38 19.18
N LYS A 124 9.91 16.61 17.90
CA LYS A 124 8.90 16.80 16.84
C LYS A 124 8.49 15.49 16.18
N LEU A 125 9.19 14.39 16.45
CA LEU A 125 8.92 13.05 15.91
C LEU A 125 7.83 12.34 16.73
N VAL A 126 6.70 13.03 16.91
CA VAL A 126 5.56 12.53 17.69
C VAL A 126 4.75 11.59 16.82
N VAL A 127 4.52 10.38 17.34
CA VAL A 127 3.63 9.38 16.72
C VAL A 127 2.30 9.39 17.49
N PRO A 128 1.19 9.83 16.88
CA PRO A 128 -0.10 9.78 17.56
C PRO A 128 -0.61 8.33 17.59
N ASP A 129 -0.49 7.66 18.74
CA ASP A 129 -0.81 6.23 18.89
C ASP A 129 -2.20 5.83 18.40
N THR A 130 -3.20 6.68 18.64
CA THR A 130 -4.58 6.41 18.21
C THR A 130 -4.70 6.35 16.70
N LEU A 131 -4.15 7.34 16.00
CA LEU A 131 -4.11 7.39 14.54
C LEU A 131 -3.25 6.26 13.98
N PHE A 132 -2.07 6.04 14.55
CA PHE A 132 -1.13 5.03 14.09
C PHE A 132 -1.74 3.62 14.16
N ASN A 133 -2.33 3.27 15.31
CA ASN A 133 -2.99 1.97 15.48
C ASN A 133 -4.24 1.83 14.60
N GLN A 134 -4.97 2.91 14.35
CA GLN A 134 -6.11 2.88 13.44
C GLN A 134 -5.68 2.64 12.00
N LEU A 135 -4.64 3.35 11.53
CA LEU A 135 -4.08 3.14 10.19
C LEU A 135 -3.55 1.71 10.03
N LYS A 136 -2.79 1.19 11.01
CA LYS A 136 -2.23 -0.16 10.99
C LYS A 136 -3.28 -1.27 10.89
N LYS A 137 -4.49 -1.03 11.42
CA LYS A 137 -5.63 -1.94 11.29
C LYS A 137 -6.39 -1.81 9.98
N SER A 138 -6.27 -0.65 9.33
CA SER A 138 -7.13 -0.26 8.20
C SER A 138 -6.47 -0.41 6.84
N VAL A 139 -5.16 -0.15 6.75
CA VAL A 139 -4.41 -0.20 5.49
C VAL A 139 -3.04 -0.81 5.69
N ASP A 140 -2.44 -1.34 4.64
CA ASP A 140 -1.02 -1.66 4.59
C ASP A 140 -0.19 -0.52 3.98
N PHE A 141 1.12 -0.74 3.79
CA PHE A 141 2.04 0.26 3.23
C PHE A 141 1.83 0.51 1.73
N ASP A 142 1.28 -0.46 0.99
CA ASP A 142 0.99 -0.34 -0.44
C ASP A 142 -0.37 0.36 -0.70
N GLY A 143 -1.17 0.54 0.35
CA GLY A 143 -2.47 1.19 0.31
C GLY A 143 -3.61 0.23 0.03
N GLU A 144 -3.45 -1.06 0.30
CA GLU A 144 -4.55 -2.00 0.31
C GLU A 144 -5.36 -1.84 1.61
N VAL A 145 -6.68 -1.76 1.48
CA VAL A 145 -7.57 -1.68 2.65
C VAL A 145 -7.73 -3.08 3.25
N LEU A 146 -7.37 -3.21 4.51
CA LEU A 146 -7.38 -4.46 5.27
C LEU A 146 -8.79 -4.78 5.81
N ASP A 147 -9.05 -6.06 6.08
CA ASP A 147 -10.32 -6.52 6.66
C ASP A 147 -10.63 -5.82 7.99
N GLY A 148 -9.58 -5.45 8.73
CA GLY A 148 -9.68 -4.77 10.03
C GLY A 148 -10.10 -3.30 9.95
N ALA A 149 -10.26 -2.72 8.76
CA ALA A 149 -10.64 -1.32 8.58
C ALA A 149 -12.04 -1.03 9.16
N SER A 150 -12.98 -1.95 8.99
CA SER A 150 -14.31 -1.85 9.60
C SER A 150 -14.91 -3.24 9.83
N SER A 151 -15.78 -3.34 10.83
CA SER A 151 -16.54 -4.58 11.08
C SER A 151 -17.51 -4.90 9.94
N ALA A 152 -17.99 -3.89 9.21
CA ALA A 152 -18.83 -4.06 8.04
C ALA A 152 -18.02 -4.65 6.87
N LEU A 153 -16.83 -4.13 6.59
CA LEU A 153 -15.94 -4.65 5.54
C LEU A 153 -15.53 -6.10 5.82
N ALA A 154 -15.12 -6.40 7.06
CA ALA A 154 -14.80 -7.76 7.49
C ALA A 154 -15.97 -8.73 7.24
N ARG A 155 -17.20 -8.31 7.57
CA ARG A 155 -18.41 -9.11 7.34
C ARG A 155 -18.68 -9.31 5.85
N ILE A 156 -18.59 -8.25 5.05
CA ILE A 156 -18.82 -8.33 3.59
C ILE A 156 -17.81 -9.30 2.96
N ARG A 157 -16.51 -9.18 3.28
CA ARG A 157 -15.47 -10.09 2.76
C ARG A 157 -15.67 -11.54 3.19
N HIS A 158 -16.09 -11.76 4.43
CA HIS A 158 -16.49 -13.10 4.88
C HIS A 158 -17.66 -13.65 4.06
N ASP A 159 -18.70 -12.85 3.84
CA ASP A 159 -19.88 -13.26 3.06
C ASP A 159 -19.53 -13.52 1.58
N ILE A 160 -18.61 -12.73 1.00
CA ILE A 160 -18.05 -12.95 -0.35
C ILE A 160 -17.39 -14.33 -0.43
N LYS A 161 -16.52 -14.64 0.52
CA LYS A 161 -15.79 -15.92 0.54
C LYS A 161 -16.74 -17.10 0.74
N SER A 162 -17.69 -16.98 1.67
CA SER A 162 -18.67 -18.02 1.93
C SER A 162 -19.59 -18.29 0.73
N ASN A 163 -20.05 -17.24 0.05
CA ASN A 163 -20.87 -17.37 -1.15
C ASN A 163 -20.06 -17.94 -2.33
N GLU A 164 -18.80 -17.56 -2.48
CA GLU A 164 -17.89 -18.16 -3.48
C GLU A 164 -17.69 -19.67 -3.25
N GLU A 165 -17.48 -20.10 -2.00
CA GLU A 165 -17.39 -21.52 -1.64
C GLU A 165 -18.69 -22.27 -1.97
N GLU A 166 -19.86 -21.67 -1.69
CA GLU A 166 -21.15 -22.27 -2.06
C GLU A 166 -21.30 -22.40 -3.59
N ILE A 167 -20.89 -21.39 -4.36
CA ILE A 167 -20.88 -21.44 -5.83
C ILE A 167 -19.99 -22.58 -6.31
N LYS A 168 -18.74 -22.65 -5.83
CA LYS A 168 -17.78 -23.69 -6.23
C LYS A 168 -18.32 -25.09 -5.92
N ASN A 169 -18.88 -25.29 -4.73
CA ASN A 169 -19.46 -26.58 -4.34
C ASN A 169 -20.63 -27.00 -5.24
N LYS A 170 -21.51 -26.06 -5.62
CA LYS A 170 -22.59 -26.35 -6.58
C LYS A 170 -22.05 -26.61 -7.98
N MET A 171 -21.05 -25.85 -8.42
CA MET A 171 -20.45 -25.99 -9.75
C MET A 171 -19.66 -27.29 -9.91
N ASP A 172 -19.03 -27.77 -8.83
CA ASP A 172 -18.29 -29.03 -8.79
C ASP A 172 -19.19 -30.24 -9.12
N SER A 173 -20.48 -30.18 -8.81
CA SER A 173 -21.44 -31.22 -9.19
C SER A 173 -21.59 -31.37 -10.71
N TYR A 174 -21.36 -30.28 -11.47
CA TYR A 174 -21.40 -30.30 -12.93
C TYR A 174 -20.10 -30.81 -13.55
N THR A 175 -18.95 -30.54 -12.93
CA THR A 175 -17.63 -30.90 -13.47
C THR A 175 -17.20 -32.32 -13.11
N LYS A 176 -17.60 -32.86 -11.96
CA LYS A 176 -17.17 -34.19 -11.47
C LYS A 176 -18.20 -35.32 -11.67
N GLY A 177 -19.40 -35.00 -12.14
CA GLY A 177 -20.51 -35.96 -12.30
C GLY A 177 -20.75 -36.45 -13.73
N ASN A 178 -21.90 -37.11 -13.97
CA ASN A 178 -22.34 -37.52 -15.31
C ASN A 178 -22.54 -36.34 -16.28
N SER A 179 -22.78 -35.15 -15.73
CA SER A 179 -22.92 -33.91 -16.48
C SER A 179 -21.64 -33.46 -17.17
N SER A 180 -20.47 -33.90 -16.70
CA SER A 180 -19.15 -33.56 -17.25
C SER A 180 -18.98 -33.94 -18.73
N LYS A 181 -19.71 -34.95 -19.21
CA LYS A 181 -19.65 -35.43 -20.60
C LYS A 181 -20.17 -34.40 -21.62
N TYR A 182 -21.03 -33.49 -21.15
CA TYR A 182 -21.61 -32.43 -21.95
C TYR A 182 -20.76 -31.14 -21.94
N LEU A 183 -19.70 -31.10 -21.12
CA LEU A 183 -18.77 -29.98 -21.04
C LEU A 183 -17.67 -30.10 -22.10
N SER A 184 -17.19 -28.95 -22.60
CA SER A 184 -15.98 -28.90 -23.42
C SER A 184 -14.75 -29.16 -22.56
N GLU A 185 -14.71 -28.57 -21.36
CA GLU A 185 -13.66 -28.76 -20.37
C GLU A 185 -14.30 -28.93 -18.98
N GLN A 186 -13.73 -29.79 -18.14
CA GLN A 186 -14.26 -30.09 -16.81
C GLN A 186 -13.75 -29.09 -15.77
N ILE A 187 -13.89 -27.80 -16.06
CA ILE A 187 -13.42 -26.71 -15.21
C ILE A 187 -14.54 -25.72 -14.94
N VAL A 188 -14.47 -25.07 -13.79
CA VAL A 188 -15.23 -23.84 -13.52
C VAL A 188 -14.34 -22.68 -13.95
N THR A 189 -14.89 -21.76 -14.75
CA THR A 189 -14.18 -20.57 -15.20
C THR A 189 -15.00 -19.32 -14.89
N ILE A 190 -14.41 -18.15 -15.11
CA ILE A 190 -15.06 -16.85 -14.88
C ILE A 190 -15.22 -16.14 -16.22
N ARG A 191 -16.40 -15.59 -16.48
CA ARG A 191 -16.72 -14.70 -17.60
C ARG A 191 -17.55 -13.54 -17.09
N ASP A 192 -17.16 -12.32 -17.42
CA ASP A 192 -17.81 -11.09 -16.95
C ASP A 192 -18.06 -11.09 -15.43
N ASP A 193 -17.02 -11.47 -14.66
CA ASP A 193 -17.05 -11.63 -13.20
C ASP A 193 -18.09 -12.64 -12.67
N ARG A 194 -18.58 -13.55 -13.52
CA ARG A 194 -19.52 -14.63 -13.15
C ARG A 194 -18.90 -16.00 -13.32
N TYR A 195 -19.17 -16.89 -12.36
CA TYR A 195 -18.76 -18.28 -12.46
C TYR A 195 -19.64 -19.01 -13.49
N VAL A 196 -18.99 -19.64 -14.46
CA VAL A 196 -19.60 -20.33 -15.60
C VAL A 196 -18.90 -21.66 -15.87
N ILE A 197 -19.59 -22.55 -16.59
CA ILE A 197 -19.04 -23.81 -17.10
C ILE A 197 -19.00 -23.80 -18.64
N PRO A 198 -17.93 -24.32 -19.26
CA PRO A 198 -17.83 -24.42 -20.71
C PRO A 198 -18.61 -25.64 -21.22
N VAL A 199 -19.75 -25.40 -21.87
CA VAL A 199 -20.66 -26.41 -22.40
C VAL A 199 -20.46 -26.54 -23.91
N LYS A 200 -20.46 -27.77 -24.43
CA LYS A 200 -20.45 -27.99 -25.89
C LYS A 200 -21.73 -27.42 -26.51
N GLN A 201 -21.61 -26.74 -27.65
CA GLN A 201 -22.72 -26.03 -28.28
C GLN A 201 -23.98 -26.90 -28.48
N GLU A 202 -23.79 -28.17 -28.86
CA GLU A 202 -24.85 -29.17 -29.06
C GLU A 202 -25.66 -29.51 -27.78
N TYR A 203 -25.11 -29.24 -26.59
CA TYR A 203 -25.76 -29.51 -25.30
C TYR A 203 -26.19 -28.23 -24.55
N ARG A 204 -26.30 -27.09 -25.23
CA ARG A 204 -26.71 -25.79 -24.64
C ARG A 204 -27.92 -25.90 -23.70
N GLY A 205 -28.97 -26.60 -24.12
CA GLY A 205 -30.21 -26.70 -23.36
C GLY A 205 -30.16 -27.62 -22.14
N LYS A 206 -29.03 -28.32 -21.90
CA LYS A 206 -28.96 -29.37 -20.87
C LYS A 206 -28.86 -28.83 -19.44
N PHE A 207 -28.25 -27.66 -19.28
CA PHE A 207 -27.94 -27.06 -17.98
C PHE A 207 -28.87 -25.90 -17.60
N GLY A 208 -29.72 -25.45 -18.53
CA GLY A 208 -30.54 -24.25 -18.36
C GLY A 208 -29.69 -22.98 -18.17
N GLY A 209 -30.32 -21.93 -17.66
CA GLY A 209 -29.63 -20.69 -17.30
C GLY A 209 -29.25 -19.79 -18.47
N VAL A 210 -28.18 -19.01 -18.28
CA VAL A 210 -27.80 -17.89 -19.16
C VAL A 210 -26.45 -18.14 -19.81
N VAL A 211 -26.34 -17.86 -21.10
CA VAL A 211 -25.06 -17.90 -21.83
C VAL A 211 -24.42 -16.51 -21.72
N HIS A 212 -23.20 -16.45 -21.20
CA HIS A 212 -22.46 -15.18 -21.05
C HIS A 212 -21.47 -14.93 -22.18
N ASP A 213 -20.86 -15.99 -22.68
CA ASP A 213 -19.80 -15.88 -23.69
C ASP A 213 -19.76 -17.12 -24.59
N GLN A 214 -19.09 -17.01 -25.73
CA GLN A 214 -18.89 -18.09 -26.70
C GLN A 214 -17.44 -18.10 -27.20
N SER A 215 -16.86 -19.29 -27.37
CA SER A 215 -15.52 -19.41 -27.93
C SER A 215 -15.44 -18.88 -29.37
N ALA A 216 -14.24 -18.48 -29.80
CA ALA A 216 -14.02 -17.98 -31.16
C ALA A 216 -14.41 -18.98 -32.27
N SER A 217 -14.34 -20.29 -31.99
CA SER A 217 -14.79 -21.35 -32.91
C SER A 217 -16.30 -21.58 -32.90
N GLY A 218 -17.01 -20.98 -31.95
CA GLY A 218 -18.45 -21.18 -31.73
C GLY A 218 -18.82 -22.47 -31.01
N GLN A 219 -17.88 -23.41 -30.85
CA GLN A 219 -18.15 -24.78 -30.38
C GLN A 219 -18.35 -24.88 -28.86
N THR A 220 -17.91 -23.90 -28.09
CA THR A 220 -18.03 -23.87 -26.63
C THR A 220 -18.83 -22.65 -26.21
N LEU A 221 -19.84 -22.88 -25.38
CA LEU A 221 -20.67 -21.85 -24.76
C LEU A 221 -20.33 -21.78 -23.27
N PHE A 222 -20.10 -20.57 -22.75
CA PHE A 222 -19.89 -20.35 -21.32
C PHE A 222 -21.22 -20.09 -20.65
N VAL A 223 -21.74 -21.11 -19.97
CA VAL A 223 -23.09 -21.10 -19.40
C VAL A 223 -23.02 -20.92 -17.89
N GLU A 224 -23.85 -20.02 -17.37
CA GLU A 224 -24.20 -19.91 -15.96
C GLU A 224 -25.45 -20.78 -15.71
N PRO A 225 -25.32 -21.93 -15.01
CA PRO A 225 -26.46 -22.78 -14.69
C PRO A 225 -27.50 -22.07 -13.80
N GLU A 226 -28.77 -22.40 -13.98
CA GLU A 226 -29.86 -21.82 -13.21
C GLU A 226 -29.68 -21.98 -11.69
N ALA A 227 -29.12 -23.13 -11.25
CA ALA A 227 -28.90 -23.43 -9.84
C ALA A 227 -27.89 -22.50 -9.14
N VAL A 228 -27.04 -21.80 -9.88
CA VAL A 228 -26.03 -20.87 -9.34
C VAL A 228 -26.32 -19.41 -9.67
N LEU A 229 -27.35 -19.13 -10.48
CA LEU A 229 -27.69 -17.77 -10.92
C LEU A 229 -27.94 -16.81 -9.75
N ASN A 230 -28.70 -17.26 -8.74
CA ASN A 230 -28.94 -16.48 -7.52
C ASN A 230 -27.67 -16.24 -6.70
N LEU A 231 -26.76 -17.22 -6.66
CA LEU A 231 -25.51 -17.08 -5.92
C LEU A 231 -24.53 -16.13 -6.62
N ASN A 232 -24.42 -16.21 -7.94
CA ASN A 232 -23.62 -15.26 -8.73
C ASN A 232 -24.17 -13.84 -8.61
N ASN A 233 -25.50 -13.65 -8.66
CA ASN A 233 -26.10 -12.34 -8.41
C ASN A 233 -25.80 -11.82 -7.00
N ARG A 234 -25.86 -12.68 -5.99
CA ARG A 234 -25.46 -12.33 -4.62
C ARG A 234 -23.98 -11.96 -4.54
N GLN A 235 -23.10 -12.70 -5.23
CA GLN A 235 -21.66 -12.42 -5.28
C GLN A 235 -21.40 -11.01 -5.81
N GLN A 236 -22.04 -10.67 -6.94
CA GLN A 236 -21.91 -9.35 -7.56
C GLN A 236 -22.40 -8.23 -6.64
N ASN A 237 -23.51 -8.42 -5.94
CA ASN A 237 -24.01 -7.46 -4.95
C ASN A 237 -23.03 -7.29 -3.78
N LEU A 238 -22.46 -8.37 -3.27
CA LEU A 238 -21.47 -8.32 -2.18
C LEU A 238 -20.19 -7.61 -2.61
N MET A 239 -19.67 -7.89 -3.81
CA MET A 239 -18.52 -7.18 -4.38
C MET A 239 -18.80 -5.68 -4.59
N ALA A 240 -20.03 -5.32 -4.99
CA ALA A 240 -20.42 -3.91 -5.10
C ALA A 240 -20.49 -3.23 -3.73
N GLN A 241 -21.01 -3.91 -2.70
CA GLN A 241 -21.02 -3.42 -1.32
C GLN A 241 -19.61 -3.24 -0.77
N GLU A 242 -18.70 -4.17 -1.05
CA GLU A 242 -17.28 -4.04 -0.66
C GLU A 242 -16.64 -2.80 -1.26
N ARG A 243 -16.80 -2.59 -2.58
CA ARG A 243 -16.28 -1.40 -3.27
C ARG A 243 -16.86 -0.10 -2.72
N GLN A 244 -18.12 -0.13 -2.28
CA GLN A 244 -18.76 1.02 -1.65
C GLN A 244 -18.22 1.28 -0.24
N GLU A 245 -18.01 0.23 0.55
CA GLU A 245 -17.48 0.34 1.92
C GLU A 245 -16.02 0.81 1.94
N ILE A 246 -15.23 0.45 0.93
CA ILE A 246 -13.82 0.90 0.78
C ILE A 246 -13.70 2.39 0.40
N ARG A 247 -14.74 2.97 -0.21
CA ARG A 247 -14.70 4.31 -0.82
C ARG A 247 -14.91 5.44 0.18
#